data_AF-R7LV78-F1
#
_entry.id   AF-R7LV78-F1
#
_cell.length_a   1.000
_cell.length_b   1.000
_cell.length_c   1.000
_cell.angle_alpha   90.00
_cell.angle_beta   90.00
_cell.angle_gamma   90.00
#
_symmetry.space_group_name_H-M   'P 1'
#
loop_
_entity.id
_entity.type
_entity.pdbx_description
1 polymer ?
#
loop_
_entity_poly.entity_id
_entity_poly.type
_entity_poly.pdbx_seq_one_letter_code
_entity_poly.pdbx_strand_id
1 'polypeptide(L)'
;MKKIFLIFGFLIAFACTSLSVLANSNYLHTITLEKNNTGYNVLLSSDKMAKVTKKTPSENELVLELSGITSSDTVNALYKGTNNIDSLVVENTAPNKLKIYISADNIKNTTVIMEPQNGETTIVGETIPLDKTLWGVFVLALFCVIFKVSKDISEEDNKILIKKDIKDREIEMYKRYRNELVSYPSIKPHKDIRMRKMLKKIDRKIDERLAASIK
;
A
#
# COMPACT_ATOMS: atom_id res chain seq x y z
N MET A 1 -8.90 3.06 -22.42
CA MET A 1 -7.67 2.47 -21.84
C MET A 1 -7.50 2.74 -20.33
N LYS A 2 -7.69 3.97 -19.83
CA LYS A 2 -7.54 4.29 -18.38
C LYS A 2 -8.44 3.47 -17.43
N LYS A 3 -9.69 3.16 -17.81
CA LYS A 3 -10.62 2.36 -17.00
C LYS A 3 -10.26 0.87 -16.92
N ILE A 4 -9.66 0.33 -18.00
CA ILE A 4 -9.22 -1.07 -18.08
C ILE A 4 -8.02 -1.29 -17.17
N PHE A 5 -7.05 -0.37 -17.16
CA PHE A 5 -5.92 -0.40 -16.23
C PHE A 5 -6.35 -0.35 -14.75
N LEU A 6 -7.38 0.43 -14.43
CA LEU A 6 -7.89 0.55 -13.06
C LEU A 6 -8.60 -0.73 -12.59
N ILE A 7 -9.39 -1.35 -13.48
CA ILE A 7 -10.04 -2.64 -13.22
C ILE A 7 -8.99 -3.76 -13.11
N PHE A 8 -7.96 -3.77 -13.97
CA PHE A 8 -6.87 -4.74 -13.89
C PHE A 8 -6.03 -4.58 -12.61
N GLY A 9 -5.77 -3.34 -12.20
CA GLY A 9 -5.08 -3.04 -10.95
C GLY A 9 -5.89 -3.47 -9.72
N PHE A 10 -7.21 -3.24 -9.73
CA PHE A 10 -8.10 -3.73 -8.67
C PHE A 10 -8.16 -5.26 -8.63
N LEU A 11 -8.19 -5.92 -9.79
CA LEU A 11 -8.21 -7.38 -9.89
C LEU A 11 -6.91 -8.02 -9.38
N ILE A 12 -5.75 -7.42 -9.70
CA ILE A 12 -4.44 -7.86 -9.20
C ILE A 12 -4.33 -7.63 -7.69
N ALA A 13 -4.75 -6.46 -7.19
CA ALA A 13 -4.78 -6.18 -5.76
C ALA A 13 -5.70 -7.16 -5.00
N PHE A 14 -6.89 -7.43 -5.55
CA PHE A 14 -7.85 -8.39 -5.00
C PHE A 14 -7.31 -9.83 -5.01
N ALA A 15 -6.68 -10.27 -6.10
CA ALA A 15 -6.04 -11.58 -6.19
C ALA A 15 -4.86 -11.76 -5.21
N CYS A 16 -4.14 -10.67 -4.89
CA CYS A 16 -3.09 -10.70 -3.86
C CYS A 16 -3.64 -10.71 -2.43
N THR A 17 -4.90 -10.30 -2.19
CA THR A 17 -5.52 -10.37 -0.85
C THR A 17 -5.95 -11.78 -0.44
N SER A 18 -6.01 -12.74 -1.38
CA SER A 18 -6.39 -14.13 -1.12
C SER A 18 -5.20 -15.08 -1.00
N LEU A 19 -3.99 -14.58 -0.74
CA LEU A 19 -2.90 -15.43 -0.26
C LEU A 19 -3.27 -15.91 1.14
N SER A 20 -4.08 -16.96 1.23
CA SER A 20 -4.15 -17.81 2.39
C SER A 20 -2.75 -18.38 2.56
N VAL A 21 -1.96 -17.74 3.42
CA VAL A 21 -0.70 -18.28 3.91
C VAL A 21 -1.05 -19.64 4.48
N LEU A 22 -0.69 -20.70 3.75
CA LEU A 22 -0.63 -22.05 4.28
C LEU A 22 0.36 -21.96 5.43
N ALA A 23 -0.17 -21.79 6.64
CA ALA A 23 0.63 -21.78 7.85
C ALA A 23 1.29 -23.14 7.91
N ASN A 24 2.60 -23.15 7.62
CA ASN A 24 3.41 -24.33 7.85
C ASN A 24 3.24 -24.71 9.33
N SER A 25 3.03 -25.99 9.61
CA SER A 25 2.69 -26.46 10.95
C SER A 25 3.69 -25.93 11.97
N ASN A 26 3.17 -25.30 13.02
CA ASN A 26 3.96 -24.72 14.10
C ASN A 26 3.29 -25.12 15.41
N TYR A 27 4.02 -25.86 16.23
CA TYR A 27 3.52 -26.41 17.47
C TYR A 27 4.23 -25.83 18.68
N LEU A 28 3.47 -25.61 19.75
CA LEU A 28 4.01 -25.34 21.08
C LEU A 28 4.31 -26.68 21.78
N HIS A 29 5.54 -26.83 22.27
CA HIS A 29 6.01 -28.06 22.91
C HIS A 29 6.10 -27.93 24.43
N THR A 30 6.67 -26.82 24.90
CA THR A 30 6.96 -26.64 26.32
C THR A 30 6.65 -25.22 26.77
N ILE A 31 6.07 -25.09 27.94
CA ILE A 31 5.89 -23.84 28.67
C ILE A 31 6.70 -23.96 29.94
N THR A 32 7.73 -23.13 30.09
CA THR A 32 8.50 -23.05 31.34
C THR A 32 8.11 -21.78 32.08
N LEU A 33 7.71 -21.92 33.34
CA LEU A 33 7.46 -20.81 34.25
C LEU A 33 8.56 -20.79 35.30
N GLU A 34 9.41 -19.78 35.22
CA GLU A 34 10.56 -19.59 36.10
C GLU A 34 10.37 -18.36 36.97
N LYS A 35 10.56 -18.50 38.28
CA LYS A 35 10.51 -17.35 39.19
C LYS A 35 11.74 -16.47 39.03
N ASN A 36 11.53 -15.17 38.95
CA ASN A 36 12.57 -14.15 38.96
C ASN A 36 12.39 -13.22 40.17
N ASN A 37 13.40 -12.42 40.52
CA ASN A 37 13.37 -11.46 41.62
C ASN A 37 12.22 -10.45 41.50
N THR A 38 11.75 -10.17 40.28
CA THR A 38 10.73 -9.15 39.99
C THR A 38 9.35 -9.72 39.60
N GLY A 39 9.22 -11.04 39.43
CA GLY A 39 8.02 -11.68 38.89
C GLY A 39 8.34 -13.07 38.32
N TYR A 40 7.96 -13.31 37.06
CA TYR A 40 8.22 -14.57 36.36
C TYR A 40 8.86 -14.36 34.99
N ASN A 41 9.55 -15.38 34.52
CA ASN A 41 9.89 -15.55 33.11
C ASN A 41 9.04 -16.71 32.57
N VAL A 42 8.31 -16.46 31.49
CA VAL A 42 7.56 -17.49 30.77
C VAL A 42 8.26 -17.77 29.45
N LEU A 43 8.85 -18.96 29.34
CA LEU A 43 9.55 -19.41 28.15
C LEU A 43 8.61 -20.33 27.37
N LEU A 44 8.42 -20.02 26.09
CA LEU A 44 7.52 -20.74 25.19
C LEU A 44 8.35 -21.42 24.11
N SER A 45 8.59 -22.72 24.25
CA SER A 45 9.37 -23.50 23.29
C SER A 45 8.47 -24.01 22.15
N SER A 46 8.82 -23.68 20.91
CA SER A 46 8.00 -23.95 19.72
C SER A 46 8.85 -24.35 18.52
N ASP A 47 8.23 -24.84 17.44
CA ASP A 47 8.99 -25.11 16.20
C ASP A 47 9.53 -23.82 15.58
N LYS A 48 8.69 -22.78 15.55
CA LYS A 48 8.94 -21.50 14.88
C LYS A 48 8.37 -20.34 15.67
N MET A 49 8.90 -19.15 15.39
CA MET A 49 8.38 -17.90 15.93
C MET A 49 6.88 -17.74 15.67
N ALA A 50 6.15 -17.44 16.75
CA ALA A 50 4.74 -17.12 16.72
C ALA A 50 4.50 -15.69 17.23
N LYS A 51 3.40 -15.08 16.80
CA LYS A 51 3.00 -13.77 17.30
C LYS A 51 2.34 -13.94 18.66
N VAL A 52 2.93 -13.41 19.73
CA VAL A 52 2.34 -13.44 21.09
C VAL A 52 1.85 -12.05 21.48
N THR A 53 0.63 -11.99 22.02
CA THR A 53 0.05 -10.78 22.60
C THR A 53 -0.15 -11.01 24.08
N LYS A 54 0.53 -10.22 24.91
CA LYS A 54 0.41 -10.26 26.37
C LYS A 54 -0.74 -9.37 26.82
N LYS A 55 -1.62 -9.91 27.67
CA LYS A 55 -2.68 -9.18 28.39
C LYS A 55 -2.59 -9.54 29.88
N THR A 56 -2.75 -8.55 30.74
CA THR A 56 -2.74 -8.72 32.20
C THR A 56 -4.04 -8.19 32.77
N PRO A 57 -5.11 -9.01 32.83
CA PRO A 57 -6.42 -8.56 33.33
C PRO A 57 -6.37 -8.10 34.79
N SER A 58 -5.50 -8.71 35.60
CA SER A 58 -5.27 -8.35 37.00
C SER A 58 -3.80 -8.54 37.38
N GLU A 59 -3.42 -8.23 38.62
CA GLU A 59 -2.05 -8.43 39.12
C GLU A 59 -1.63 -9.92 39.13
N ASN A 60 -2.61 -10.81 39.32
CA ASN A 60 -2.40 -12.26 39.50
C ASN A 60 -2.88 -13.10 38.29
N GLU A 61 -3.18 -12.44 37.17
CA GLU A 61 -3.63 -13.11 35.95
C GLU A 61 -2.83 -12.63 34.73
N LEU A 62 -2.39 -13.59 33.93
CA LEU A 62 -1.71 -13.38 32.67
C LEU A 62 -2.42 -14.17 31.57
N VAL A 63 -2.73 -13.49 30.47
CA VAL A 63 -3.33 -14.08 29.28
C VAL A 63 -2.41 -13.83 28.11
N LEU A 64 -1.95 -14.92 27.49
CA LEU A 64 -1.15 -14.88 26.28
C LEU A 64 -2.00 -15.36 25.11
N GLU A 65 -2.17 -14.50 24.11
CA GLU A 65 -2.84 -14.84 22.86
C GLU A 65 -1.77 -15.03 21.78
N LEU A 66 -1.63 -16.27 21.30
CA LEU A 66 -0.67 -16.63 20.28
C LEU A 66 -1.37 -16.86 18.94
N SER A 67 -0.80 -16.33 17.87
CA SER A 67 -1.27 -16.50 16.49
C SER A 67 -0.17 -17.11 15.62
N GLY A 68 -0.55 -18.03 14.74
CA GLY A 68 0.37 -18.78 13.89
C GLY A 68 0.99 -20.00 14.60
N ILE A 69 0.35 -20.51 15.66
CA ILE A 69 0.80 -21.67 16.44
C ILE A 69 -0.41 -22.43 17.00
N THR A 70 -0.27 -23.73 17.14
CA THR A 70 -1.24 -24.64 17.77
C THR A 70 -0.54 -25.42 18.89
N SER A 71 -1.27 -25.95 19.87
CA SER A 71 -0.67 -26.88 20.82
C SER A 71 -0.18 -28.14 20.08
N SER A 72 0.97 -28.67 20.48
CA SER A 72 1.32 -30.06 20.12
C SER A 72 0.36 -31.04 20.78
N ASP A 73 0.42 -32.32 20.37
CA ASP A 73 -0.33 -33.40 21.01
C ASP A 73 0.03 -33.55 22.50
N THR A 74 1.26 -33.17 22.86
CA THR A 74 1.79 -33.21 24.23
C THR A 74 2.51 -31.92 24.58
N VAL A 75 1.82 -31.01 25.28
CA VAL A 75 2.43 -29.79 25.81
C VAL A 75 2.94 -30.05 27.23
N ASN A 76 4.24 -29.85 27.43
CA ASN A 76 4.86 -29.94 28.75
C ASN A 76 4.79 -28.60 29.48
N ALA A 77 4.46 -28.66 30.78
CA ALA A 77 4.56 -27.51 31.68
C ALA A 77 5.70 -27.76 32.67
N LEU A 78 6.68 -26.86 32.72
CA LEU A 78 7.83 -26.94 33.62
C LEU A 78 7.82 -25.75 34.58
N TYR A 79 7.87 -26.03 35.88
CA TYR A 79 7.88 -25.02 36.92
C TYR A 79 9.27 -24.98 37.56
N LYS A 80 9.96 -23.83 37.49
CA LYS A 80 11.31 -23.64 38.03
C LYS A 80 11.32 -22.61 39.14
N GLY A 81 11.73 -23.03 40.34
CA GLY A 81 11.89 -22.11 41.48
C GLY A 81 10.58 -21.48 41.96
N THR A 82 9.43 -22.06 41.65
CA THR A 82 8.11 -21.59 42.09
C THR A 82 7.18 -22.75 42.42
N ASN A 83 6.42 -22.58 43.49
CA ASN A 83 5.27 -23.41 43.85
C ASN A 83 3.97 -22.59 43.84
N ASN A 84 4.04 -21.31 43.44
CA ASN A 84 2.96 -20.33 43.58
C ASN A 84 2.22 -20.14 42.25
N ILE A 85 1.98 -21.23 41.53
CA ILE A 85 1.17 -21.19 40.30
C ILE A 85 -0.14 -21.91 40.58
N ASP A 86 -1.22 -21.15 40.58
CA ASP A 86 -2.55 -21.64 40.91
C ASP A 86 -3.17 -22.37 39.72
N SER A 87 -2.96 -21.85 38.50
CA SER A 87 -3.54 -22.43 37.29
C SER A 87 -2.72 -22.12 36.05
N LEU A 88 -2.59 -23.11 35.17
CA LEU A 88 -2.08 -22.98 33.81
C LEU A 88 -3.07 -23.69 32.87
N VAL A 89 -3.67 -22.92 31.96
CA VAL A 89 -4.62 -23.43 30.97
C VAL A 89 -4.10 -23.13 29.58
N VAL A 90 -4.05 -24.14 28.72
CA VAL A 90 -3.61 -24.04 27.33
C VAL A 90 -4.77 -24.47 26.44
N GLU A 91 -5.25 -23.56 25.60
CA GLU A 91 -6.45 -23.77 24.80
C GLU A 91 -6.23 -23.39 23.34
N ASN A 92 -6.54 -24.30 22.41
CA ASN A 92 -6.65 -23.96 20.99
C ASN A 92 -7.99 -23.27 20.72
N THR A 93 -7.98 -21.94 20.63
CA THR A 93 -9.20 -21.14 20.42
C THR A 93 -9.71 -21.20 18.99
N ALA A 94 -8.81 -21.43 18.02
CA ALA A 94 -9.12 -21.62 16.61
C ALA A 94 -7.93 -22.32 15.93
N PRO A 95 -8.06 -22.75 14.66
CA PRO A 95 -6.91 -23.23 13.89
C PRO A 95 -5.78 -22.20 13.89
N ASN A 96 -4.56 -22.61 14.28
CA ASN A 96 -3.37 -21.75 14.41
C ASN A 96 -3.53 -20.58 15.39
N LYS A 97 -4.44 -20.69 16.37
CA LYS A 97 -4.58 -19.73 17.47
C LYS A 97 -4.62 -20.45 18.80
N LEU A 98 -3.69 -20.08 19.67
CA LEU A 98 -3.55 -20.64 21.00
C LEU A 98 -3.74 -19.55 22.05
N LYS A 99 -4.43 -19.86 23.14
CA LYS A 99 -4.57 -19.00 24.30
C LYS A 99 -3.99 -19.71 25.51
N ILE A 100 -3.11 -19.03 26.23
CA ILE A 100 -2.53 -19.52 27.48
C ILE A 100 -3.00 -18.61 28.60
N TYR A 101 -3.68 -19.17 29.59
CA TYR A 101 -4.08 -18.51 30.82
C TYR A 101 -3.17 -18.98 31.95
N ILE A 102 -2.63 -18.03 32.70
CA ILE A 102 -1.78 -18.31 33.85
C ILE A 102 -2.30 -17.48 35.02
N SER A 103 -2.57 -18.15 36.14
CA SER A 103 -2.87 -17.52 37.41
C SER A 103 -1.77 -17.85 38.40
N ALA A 104 -1.09 -16.82 38.89
CA ALA A 104 -0.01 -16.91 39.85
C ALA A 104 0.19 -15.55 40.52
N ASP A 105 0.77 -15.58 41.72
CA ASP A 105 0.93 -14.38 42.55
C ASP A 105 1.96 -13.40 41.94
N ASN A 106 1.58 -12.14 41.69
CA ASN A 106 2.41 -11.10 41.06
C ASN A 106 2.90 -11.44 39.63
N ILE A 107 2.06 -12.11 38.82
CA ILE A 107 2.41 -12.52 37.45
C ILE A 107 2.36 -11.38 36.42
N LYS A 108 1.82 -10.20 36.75
CA LYS A 108 1.79 -9.05 35.85
C LYS A 108 3.16 -8.67 35.29
N ASN A 109 4.20 -8.71 36.14
CA ASN A 109 5.58 -8.36 35.79
C ASN A 109 6.34 -9.46 35.05
N THR A 110 5.62 -10.35 34.37
CA THR A 110 6.21 -11.47 33.63
C THR A 110 6.89 -11.04 32.33
N THR A 111 8.10 -11.53 32.10
CA THR A 111 8.76 -11.46 30.79
C THR A 111 8.41 -12.71 29.99
N VAL A 112 7.92 -12.53 28.77
CA VAL A 112 7.55 -13.65 27.88
C VAL A 112 8.62 -13.79 26.79
N ILE A 113 9.20 -14.97 26.70
CA ILE A 113 10.30 -15.27 25.77
C ILE A 113 9.85 -16.43 24.88
N MET A 114 10.01 -16.28 23.57
CA MET A 114 9.74 -17.36 22.62
C MET A 114 11.06 -18.01 22.21
N GLU A 115 11.12 -19.33 22.34
CA GLU A 115 12.28 -20.15 21.99
C GLU A 115 11.92 -21.10 20.83
N PRO A 116 12.12 -20.67 19.57
CA PRO A 116 11.94 -21.53 18.42
C PRO A 116 13.10 -22.55 18.33
N GLN A 117 12.80 -23.81 17.99
CA GLN A 117 13.83 -24.83 17.71
C GLN A 117 14.72 -24.43 16.53
N ASN A 118 14.14 -23.76 15.53
CA ASN A 118 14.83 -23.23 14.38
C ASN A 118 14.62 -21.70 14.30
N GLY A 119 15.44 -20.93 15.02
CA GLY A 119 15.43 -19.46 14.95
C GLY A 119 16.15 -18.78 16.12
N GLU A 120 16.21 -17.44 16.08
CA GLU A 120 16.72 -16.63 17.19
C GLU A 120 15.64 -16.48 18.27
N THR A 121 16.04 -16.53 19.54
CA THR A 121 15.15 -16.30 20.67
C THR A 121 14.76 -14.82 20.72
N THR A 122 13.48 -14.53 20.94
CA THR A 122 13.01 -13.14 21.00
C THR A 122 12.10 -12.92 22.20
N ILE A 123 12.24 -11.74 22.82
CA ILE A 123 11.37 -11.28 23.89
C ILE A 123 10.10 -10.74 23.22
N VAL A 124 8.95 -11.31 23.58
CA VAL A 124 7.68 -10.94 22.96
C VAL A 124 6.90 -10.04 23.90
N GLY A 125 6.59 -8.83 23.43
CA GLY A 125 5.90 -7.82 24.24
C GLY A 125 6.16 -6.38 23.85
N GLU A 126 7.15 -6.11 22.99
CA GLU A 126 7.34 -4.76 22.48
C GLU A 126 6.35 -4.48 21.35
N THR A 127 5.42 -3.56 21.64
CA THR A 127 4.58 -2.91 20.63
C THR A 127 5.46 -2.55 19.43
N ILE A 128 5.05 -2.96 18.22
CA ILE A 128 5.75 -2.58 16.98
C ILE A 128 6.04 -1.09 17.07
N PRO A 129 7.31 -0.66 16.97
CA PRO A 129 7.67 0.74 17.18
C PRO A 129 6.84 1.59 16.24
N LEU A 130 6.10 2.55 16.80
CA LEU A 130 5.20 3.45 16.07
C LEU A 130 5.89 4.03 14.83
N ASP A 131 7.19 4.27 14.95
CA ASP A 131 8.10 4.78 13.93
C ASP A 131 8.06 3.95 12.63
N LYS A 132 8.05 2.61 12.71
CA LYS A 132 7.99 1.76 11.51
C LYS A 132 6.64 1.84 10.80
N THR A 133 5.56 2.05 11.56
CA THR A 133 4.21 2.20 11.02
C THR A 133 4.03 3.60 10.39
N LEU A 134 4.61 4.63 11.02
CA LEU A 134 4.60 6.00 10.51
C LEU A 134 5.35 6.14 9.18
N TRP A 135 6.51 5.47 9.06
CA TRP A 135 7.27 5.41 7.80
C TRP A 135 6.49 4.74 6.67
N GLY A 136 5.77 3.65 6.96
CA GLY A 136 4.90 2.99 5.97
C GLY A 136 3.78 3.90 5.45
N VAL A 137 3.12 4.65 6.36
CA VAL A 137 2.08 5.62 5.99
C VAL A 137 2.68 6.81 5.20
N PHE A 138 3.87 7.27 5.58
CA PHE A 138 4.56 8.35 4.88
C PHE A 138 4.92 7.97 3.43
N VAL A 139 5.46 6.77 3.22
CA VAL A 139 5.78 6.27 1.88
C VAL A 139 4.52 6.12 1.02
N LEU A 140 3.42 5.64 1.60
CA LEU A 140 2.14 5.50 0.89
C LEU A 140 1.52 6.85 0.51
N ALA A 141 1.64 7.86 1.38
CA ALA A 141 1.22 9.22 1.08
C ALA A 141 2.05 9.85 -0.05
N LEU A 142 3.37 9.64 -0.06
CA LEU A 142 4.28 10.11 -1.11
C LEU A 142 3.93 9.48 -2.47
N PHE A 143 3.59 8.19 -2.46
CA PHE A 143 3.11 7.48 -3.65
C PHE A 143 1.81 8.10 -4.20
N CYS A 144 0.86 8.46 -3.33
CA CYS A 144 -0.40 9.10 -3.74
C CYS A 144 -0.17 10.47 -4.39
N VAL A 145 0.78 11.27 -3.89
CA VAL A 145 1.15 12.57 -4.48
C VAL A 145 1.74 12.38 -5.87
N ILE A 146 2.63 11.41 -6.06
CA ILE A 146 3.25 11.12 -7.37
C ILE A 146 2.19 10.70 -8.40
N PHE A 147 1.22 9.86 -8.02
CA PHE A 147 0.12 9.48 -8.90
C PHE A 147 -0.78 10.65 -9.29
N LYS A 148 -1.03 11.58 -8.35
CA LYS A 148 -1.83 12.78 -8.62
C LYS A 148 -1.13 13.70 -9.61
N VAL A 149 0.14 14.01 -9.36
CA VAL A 149 0.96 14.84 -10.25
C VAL A 149 1.09 14.23 -11.65
N SER A 150 1.30 12.91 -11.73
CA SER A 150 1.39 12.21 -13.03
C SER A 150 0.10 12.27 -13.83
N LYS A 151 -1.06 12.26 -13.16
CA LYS A 151 -2.36 12.38 -13.81
C LYS A 151 -2.62 13.79 -14.33
N ASP A 152 -2.27 14.81 -13.55
CA ASP A 152 -2.47 16.21 -13.92
C ASP A 152 -1.62 16.60 -15.15
N ILE A 153 -0.35 16.15 -15.22
CA ILE A 153 0.53 16.34 -16.39
C ILE A 153 -0.08 15.70 -17.65
N SER A 154 -0.60 14.47 -17.53
CA SER A 154 -1.24 13.77 -18.66
C SER A 154 -2.48 14.50 -19.18
N GLU A 155 -3.24 15.19 -18.33
CA GLU A 155 -4.44 15.92 -18.76
C GLU A 155 -4.10 17.25 -19.44
N GLU A 156 -3.04 17.94 -19.01
CA GLU A 156 -2.55 19.17 -19.67
C GLU A 156 -1.97 18.88 -21.06
N ASP A 157 -1.12 17.87 -21.20
CA ASP A 157 -0.53 17.49 -22.49
C ASP A 157 -1.61 17.08 -23.51
N ASN A 158 -2.63 16.34 -23.08
CA ASN A 158 -3.75 15.98 -23.95
C ASN A 158 -4.54 17.21 -24.42
N LYS A 159 -4.76 18.21 -23.55
CA LYS A 159 -5.44 19.46 -23.94
C LYS A 159 -4.60 20.27 -24.93
N ILE A 160 -3.28 20.29 -24.76
CA ILE A 160 -2.35 20.99 -25.67
C ILE A 160 -2.35 20.32 -27.05
N LEU A 161 -2.32 18.98 -27.10
CA LEU A 161 -2.37 18.22 -28.35
C LEU A 161 -3.68 18.44 -29.12
N ILE A 162 -4.83 18.44 -28.42
CA ILE A 162 -6.14 18.70 -29.05
C ILE A 162 -6.20 20.12 -29.64
N LYS A 163 -5.69 21.13 -28.93
CA LYS A 163 -5.65 22.51 -29.45
C LYS A 163 -4.77 22.64 -30.70
N LYS A 164 -3.66 21.90 -30.75
CA LYS A 164 -2.77 21.88 -31.91
C LYS A 164 -3.45 21.23 -33.13
N ASP A 165 -4.08 20.08 -32.93
CA ASP A 165 -4.81 19.35 -33.99
C ASP A 165 -5.95 20.18 -34.59
N ILE A 166 -6.73 20.89 -33.75
CA ILE A 166 -7.80 21.79 -34.23
C ILE A 166 -7.23 22.94 -35.07
N LYS A 167 -6.13 23.56 -34.62
CA LYS A 167 -5.47 24.64 -35.37
C LYS A 167 -4.91 24.17 -36.71
N ASP A 168 -4.29 22.99 -36.75
CA ASP A 168 -3.72 22.44 -37.97
C ASP A 168 -4.83 22.10 -38.99
N ARG A 169 -5.97 21.57 -38.52
CA ARG A 169 -7.17 21.34 -39.35
C ARG A 169 -7.76 22.65 -39.89
N GLU A 170 -7.80 23.72 -39.10
CA GLU A 170 -8.25 25.04 -39.58
C GLU A 170 -7.33 25.59 -40.68
N ILE A 171 -6.00 25.48 -40.48
CA ILE A 171 -5.01 25.93 -41.47
C ILE A 171 -5.18 25.15 -42.78
N GLU A 172 -5.43 23.84 -42.72
CA GLU A 172 -5.68 23.02 -43.90
C GLU A 172 -6.96 23.46 -44.64
N MET A 173 -8.05 23.74 -43.91
CA MET A 173 -9.28 24.28 -44.51
C MET A 173 -9.04 25.61 -45.24
N TYR A 174 -8.29 26.55 -44.63
CA TYR A 174 -7.97 27.81 -45.30
C TYR A 174 -7.11 27.60 -46.56
N LYS A 175 -6.15 26.68 -46.52
CA LYS A 175 -5.32 26.33 -47.69
C LYS A 175 -6.17 25.71 -48.81
N ARG A 176 -7.07 24.79 -48.48
CA ARG A 176 -8.01 24.18 -49.44
C ARG A 176 -8.94 25.22 -50.06
N TYR A 177 -9.57 26.06 -49.24
CA TYR A 177 -10.45 27.14 -49.71
C TYR A 177 -9.72 28.13 -50.63
N ARG A 178 -8.47 28.49 -50.31
CA ARG A 178 -7.63 29.32 -51.19
C ARG A 178 -7.35 28.63 -52.53
N ASN A 179 -7.00 27.35 -52.51
CA ASN A 179 -6.75 26.58 -53.73
C ASN A 179 -8.03 26.46 -54.58
N GLU A 180 -9.18 26.26 -53.95
CA GLU A 180 -10.48 26.25 -54.63
C GLU A 180 -10.76 27.60 -55.31
N LEU A 181 -10.58 28.73 -54.60
CA LEU A 181 -10.73 30.07 -55.18
C LEU A 181 -9.79 30.34 -56.38
N VAL A 182 -8.61 29.73 -56.40
CA VAL A 182 -7.66 29.85 -57.52
C VAL A 182 -8.04 28.91 -58.68
N SER A 183 -8.68 27.77 -58.39
CA SER A 183 -9.03 26.74 -59.38
C SER A 183 -10.33 27.00 -60.14
N TYR A 184 -11.22 27.90 -59.68
CA TYR A 184 -12.42 28.30 -60.42
C TYR A 184 -12.12 29.46 -61.38
N PRO A 185 -12.24 29.27 -62.71
CA PRO A 185 -11.89 30.31 -63.70
C PRO A 185 -12.95 31.41 -63.85
N SER A 186 -14.03 31.41 -63.06
CA SER A 186 -15.11 32.40 -63.17
C SER A 186 -14.90 33.67 -62.34
N ILE A 187 -13.90 33.71 -61.45
CA ILE A 187 -13.53 34.93 -60.71
C ILE A 187 -12.24 35.47 -61.30
N LYS A 188 -12.35 36.36 -62.30
CA LYS A 188 -11.20 37.09 -62.87
C LYS A 188 -10.49 37.90 -61.77
N PRO A 189 -9.29 37.51 -61.29
CA PRO A 189 -8.60 38.23 -60.23
C PRO A 189 -7.92 39.50 -60.74
N HIS A 190 -7.99 39.76 -62.04
CA HIS A 190 -7.23 40.82 -62.69
C HIS A 190 -7.91 42.20 -62.71
N LYS A 191 -9.14 42.36 -62.17
CA LYS A 191 -9.85 43.66 -62.27
C LYS A 191 -10.28 44.33 -60.97
N ASP A 192 -9.99 43.75 -59.78
CA ASP A 192 -10.49 44.32 -58.53
C ASP A 192 -9.40 44.67 -57.52
N ILE A 193 -9.01 45.94 -57.49
CA ILE A 193 -7.99 46.53 -56.59
C ILE A 193 -8.37 46.30 -55.11
N ARG A 194 -9.66 46.20 -54.80
CA ARG A 194 -10.16 45.88 -53.45
C ARG A 194 -9.80 44.46 -53.01
N MET A 195 -9.90 43.48 -53.90
CA MET A 195 -9.58 42.08 -53.57
C MET A 195 -8.08 41.90 -53.31
N ARG A 196 -7.21 42.57 -54.08
CA ARG A 196 -5.76 42.57 -53.85
C ARG A 196 -5.39 43.19 -52.49
N LYS A 197 -6.08 44.27 -52.09
CA LYS A 197 -5.91 44.88 -50.76
C LYS A 197 -6.42 43.97 -49.64
N MET A 198 -7.51 43.23 -49.84
CA MET A 198 -8.00 42.26 -48.85
C MET A 198 -7.04 41.08 -48.69
N LEU A 199 -6.57 40.49 -49.79
CA LEU A 199 -5.59 39.40 -49.74
C LEU A 199 -4.31 39.82 -49.02
N LYS A 200 -3.79 41.02 -49.29
CA LYS A 200 -2.61 41.56 -48.59
C LYS A 200 -2.85 41.81 -47.10
N LYS A 201 -4.08 42.19 -46.69
CA LYS A 201 -4.46 42.33 -45.28
C LYS A 201 -4.58 40.98 -44.57
N ILE A 202 -5.05 39.96 -45.27
CA ILE A 202 -5.13 38.60 -44.75
C ILE A 202 -3.71 38.03 -44.54
N ASP A 203 -2.82 38.22 -45.51
CA ASP A 203 -1.41 37.81 -45.42
C ASP A 203 -0.74 38.41 -44.18
N ARG A 204 -0.88 39.74 -43.98
CA ARG A 204 -0.33 40.42 -42.80
C ARG A 204 -0.88 39.88 -41.48
N LYS A 205 -2.18 39.54 -41.43
CA LYS A 205 -2.80 38.95 -40.23
C LYS A 205 -2.34 37.53 -39.95
N ILE A 206 -2.00 36.76 -40.99
CA ILE A 206 -1.44 35.41 -40.83
C ILE A 206 -0.01 35.50 -40.30
N ASP A 207 0.81 36.40 -40.86
CA ASP A 207 2.19 36.61 -40.40
C ASP A 207 2.23 37.15 -38.96
N GLU A 208 1.36 38.10 -38.60
CA GLU A 208 1.23 38.59 -37.22
C GLU A 208 0.85 37.46 -36.25
N ARG A 209 -0.02 36.53 -36.66
CA ARG A 209 -0.43 35.38 -35.84
C ARG A 209 0.64 34.29 -35.73
N LEU A 210 1.44 34.10 -36.78
CA LEU A 210 2.60 33.19 -36.76
C LEU A 210 3.73 33.77 -35.91
N ALA A 211 4.01 35.07 -36.01
CA ALA A 211 5.03 35.73 -35.19
C ALA A 211 4.64 35.75 -33.70
N ALA A 212 3.35 35.92 -33.38
CA ALA A 212 2.84 35.84 -32.01
C ALA A 212 2.87 34.42 -31.42
N SER A 213 3.11 33.37 -32.22
CA SER A 213 3.25 32.00 -31.72
C SER A 213 4.69 31.57 -31.45
N ILE A 214 5.68 32.44 -31.69
CA ILE A 214 7.11 32.18 -31.48
C ILE A 214 7.60 32.80 -30.16
N LYS A 215 6.74 33.48 -29.41
CA LYS A 215 7.01 34.05 -28.07
C LYS A 215 6.19 33.33 -27.02
#